data_AF-A0A1B0G2U3-F1
#
_entry.id   AF-A0A1B0G2U3-F1
#
_cell.length_a   1.000
_cell.length_b   1.000
_cell.length_c   1.000
_cell.angle_alpha   90.00
_cell.angle_beta   90.00
_cell.angle_gamma   90.00
#
_symmetry.space_group_name_H-M   'P 1'
#
loop_
_entity.id
_entity.type
_entity.pdbx_description
1 polymer ?
#
loop_
_entity_poly.entity_id
_entity_poly.type
_entity_poly.pdbx_seq_one_letter_code
_entity_poly.pdbx_strand_id
1 'polypeptide(L)'
;MQNLDHYVKKDERLPMVLARIRESGAKVFLLTNSDYNFTNNIMTFLFDFPHGAKPEEPHRDWKTYFDVIVVDARKPLFFAEGTILRQVNTETGALKIGSHMGPLQPGQVYSGGSCEVLTSFINAKGKDVLYIGDHIFGDILKSKKIRGWRTFLVIPELVQELHVWTDKCQFFAELQQLDCKLGEMFKNLDSSAKEKPDISNVRGSIRDVTHKMDMAYGMMGSLFRSGSRQTFFSSQVVRYADLYAATFLNFIYYPFSYMFRAPAMLLPHESTVAHEQRFQGDGPQDQKIKCSQSSATPATASSTVPSSKPVTTQKDHEGDTSSTVLHTRPSTPRTVTHTHDEDYSEEESEPNYKSNAEEDNGSSKPL
;
A
#
# COMPACT_ATOMS: atom_id res chain seq x y z
N MET A 1 -33.98 0.26 0.97
CA MET A 1 -34.32 1.64 0.56
C MET A 1 -35.32 2.34 1.48
N GLN A 2 -36.23 1.64 2.16
CA GLN A 2 -37.31 2.31 2.95
C GLN A 2 -36.86 2.96 4.27
N ASN A 3 -35.66 2.68 4.78
CA ASN A 3 -35.15 3.24 6.05
C ASN A 3 -33.64 3.48 5.97
N LEU A 4 -33.22 4.40 5.10
CA LEU A 4 -31.79 4.63 4.84
C LEU A 4 -31.09 5.30 6.04
N ASP A 5 -31.78 6.17 6.78
CA ASP A 5 -31.24 6.84 7.96
C ASP A 5 -30.77 5.87 9.06
N HIS A 6 -31.43 4.72 9.18
CA HIS A 6 -31.04 3.71 10.17
C HIS A 6 -29.85 2.85 9.73
N TYR A 7 -29.73 2.56 8.42
CA TYR A 7 -28.77 1.58 7.91
C TYR A 7 -27.53 2.18 7.23
N VAL A 8 -27.60 3.44 6.80
CA VAL A 8 -26.54 4.10 6.03
C VAL A 8 -26.06 5.32 6.80
N LYS A 9 -24.78 5.32 7.17
CA LYS A 9 -24.14 6.48 7.78
C LYS A 9 -24.01 7.59 6.74
N LYS A 10 -24.62 8.73 7.03
CA LYS A 10 -24.59 9.94 6.21
C LYS A 10 -23.66 10.97 6.87
N ASP A 11 -22.82 11.61 6.07
CA ASP A 11 -21.81 12.57 6.55
C ASP A 11 -21.76 13.78 5.63
N GLU A 12 -22.07 14.96 6.18
CA GLU A 12 -22.14 16.24 5.46
C GLU A 12 -20.81 16.69 4.85
N ARG A 13 -19.69 16.09 5.29
CA ARG A 13 -18.36 16.41 4.75
C ARG A 13 -18.09 15.74 3.41
N LEU A 14 -18.88 14.74 3.02
CA LEU A 14 -18.67 13.99 1.78
C LEU A 14 -18.70 14.89 0.52
N PRO A 15 -19.74 15.72 0.29
CA PRO A 15 -19.75 16.64 -0.86
C PRO A 15 -18.55 17.59 -0.87
N MET A 16 -18.17 18.11 0.29
CA MET A 16 -17.04 19.02 0.45
C MET A 16 -15.71 18.36 0.07
N VAL A 17 -15.43 17.14 0.56
CA VAL A 17 -14.18 16.43 0.27
C VAL A 17 -14.04 16.15 -1.22
N LEU A 18 -15.10 15.68 -1.88
CA LEU A 18 -15.07 15.40 -3.32
C LEU A 18 -14.89 16.67 -4.15
N ALA A 19 -15.57 17.76 -3.78
CA ALA A 19 -15.39 19.05 -4.45
C ALA A 19 -13.96 19.56 -4.32
N ARG A 20 -13.38 19.50 -3.11
CA ARG A 20 -11.99 19.88 -2.85
C ARG A 20 -10.98 19.06 -3.67
N ILE A 21 -11.21 17.75 -3.82
CA ILE A 21 -10.37 16.90 -4.68
C ILE A 21 -10.42 17.42 -6.13
N ARG A 22 -11.62 17.74 -6.65
CA ARG A 22 -11.75 18.28 -8.01
C ARG A 22 -11.11 19.66 -8.17
N GLU A 23 -11.29 20.54 -7.18
CA GLU A 23 -10.66 21.88 -7.14
C GLU A 23 -9.13 21.80 -7.16
N SER A 24 -8.52 20.70 -6.70
CA SER A 24 -7.07 20.45 -6.79
C SER A 24 -6.57 20.15 -8.22
N GLY A 25 -7.49 19.97 -9.18
CA GLY A 25 -7.19 19.57 -10.55
C GLY A 25 -7.23 18.06 -10.79
N ALA A 26 -7.46 17.25 -9.75
CA ALA A 26 -7.65 15.82 -9.89
C ALA A 26 -9.03 15.47 -10.47
N LYS A 27 -9.08 14.42 -11.30
CA LYS A 27 -10.35 13.83 -11.76
C LYS A 27 -10.85 12.83 -10.73
N VAL A 28 -12.16 12.81 -10.52
CA VAL A 28 -12.82 11.90 -9.58
C VAL A 28 -13.70 10.93 -10.36
N PHE A 29 -13.58 9.63 -10.06
CA PHE A 29 -14.43 8.62 -10.67
C PHE A 29 -15.07 7.70 -9.63
N LEU A 30 -16.26 7.20 -9.94
CA LEU A 30 -16.93 6.13 -9.19
C LEU A 30 -16.81 4.82 -9.97
N LEU A 31 -16.38 3.76 -9.29
CA LEU A 31 -16.27 2.42 -9.85
C LEU A 31 -16.82 1.39 -8.85
N THR A 32 -18.07 0.97 -9.06
CA THR A 32 -18.81 0.12 -8.13
C THR A 32 -19.32 -1.18 -8.77
N ASN A 33 -19.41 -2.24 -7.97
CA ASN A 33 -20.00 -3.51 -8.39
C ASN A 33 -21.53 -3.49 -8.38
N SER A 34 -22.15 -2.54 -7.66
CA SER A 34 -23.60 -2.39 -7.60
C SER A 34 -24.18 -1.94 -8.94
N ASP A 35 -25.44 -2.29 -9.19
CA ASP A 35 -26.20 -1.77 -10.33
C ASP A 35 -26.52 -0.27 -10.19
N TYR A 36 -26.99 0.33 -11.29
CA TYR A 36 -27.32 1.75 -11.31
C TYR A 36 -28.44 2.15 -10.35
N ASN A 37 -29.52 1.38 -10.27
CA ASN A 37 -30.69 1.77 -9.47
C ASN A 37 -30.35 1.79 -7.98
N PHE A 38 -29.64 0.77 -7.52
CA PHE A 38 -29.12 0.73 -6.16
C PHE A 38 -28.15 1.88 -5.90
N THR A 39 -27.18 2.07 -6.79
CA THR A 39 -26.18 3.14 -6.67
C THR A 39 -26.84 4.52 -6.63
N ASN A 40 -27.78 4.79 -7.53
CA ASN A 40 -28.47 6.07 -7.61
C ASN A 40 -29.26 6.36 -6.33
N ASN A 41 -29.96 5.37 -5.77
CA ASN A 41 -30.71 5.55 -4.52
C ASN A 41 -29.79 5.83 -3.32
N ILE A 42 -28.71 5.05 -3.16
CA ILE A 42 -27.76 5.25 -2.05
C ILE A 42 -27.03 6.58 -2.20
N MET A 43 -26.52 6.89 -3.39
CA MET A 43 -25.80 8.13 -3.63
C MET A 43 -26.70 9.37 -3.53
N THR A 44 -27.96 9.27 -3.96
CA THR A 44 -28.93 10.36 -3.73
C THR A 44 -29.11 10.60 -2.23
N PHE A 45 -29.30 9.55 -1.44
CA PHE A 45 -29.40 9.67 0.02
C PHE A 45 -28.14 10.24 0.67
N LEU A 46 -26.95 9.80 0.25
CA LEU A 46 -25.67 10.27 0.79
C LEU A 46 -25.39 11.75 0.50
N PHE A 47 -26.00 12.34 -0.54
CA PHE A 47 -25.82 13.74 -0.94
C PHE A 47 -27.04 14.62 -0.64
N ASP A 48 -28.13 14.05 -0.11
CA ASP A 48 -29.37 14.76 0.20
C ASP A 48 -29.20 15.71 1.40
N PHE A 49 -28.58 16.86 1.14
CA PHE A 49 -28.38 17.96 2.08
C PHE A 49 -29.00 19.22 1.49
N PRO A 50 -29.41 20.21 2.31
CA PRO A 50 -29.98 21.47 1.80
C PRO A 50 -28.96 22.34 1.04
N HIS A 51 -27.69 21.94 1.00
CA HIS A 51 -26.59 22.64 0.38
C HIS A 51 -25.71 21.70 -0.45
N GLY A 52 -24.84 22.27 -1.27
CA GLY A 52 -23.82 21.57 -2.04
C GLY A 52 -22.56 21.29 -1.23
N ALA A 53 -21.39 21.49 -1.84
CA ALA A 53 -20.09 21.25 -1.22
C ALA A 53 -19.78 22.22 -0.06
N LYS A 54 -20.37 23.41 -0.08
CA LYS A 54 -20.28 24.43 0.96
C LYS A 54 -21.70 24.83 1.36
N PRO A 55 -21.93 25.27 2.62
CA PRO A 55 -23.26 25.66 3.10
C PRO A 55 -23.94 26.75 2.26
N GLU A 56 -23.15 27.59 1.58
CA GLU A 56 -23.63 28.71 0.75
C GLU A 56 -23.98 28.27 -0.69
N GLU A 57 -23.55 27.08 -1.11
CA GLU A 57 -23.82 26.56 -2.45
C GLU A 57 -25.14 25.79 -2.46
N PRO A 58 -25.96 25.89 -3.54
CA PRO A 58 -27.19 25.12 -3.64
C PRO A 58 -26.89 23.61 -3.74
N HIS A 59 -27.84 22.80 -3.29
CA HIS A 59 -27.80 21.34 -3.46
C HIS A 59 -27.53 20.96 -4.94
N ARG A 60 -26.72 19.91 -5.14
CA ARG A 60 -26.35 19.40 -6.47
C ARG A 60 -26.54 17.90 -6.53
N ASP A 61 -26.89 17.41 -7.72
CA ASP A 61 -26.98 15.97 -7.97
C ASP A 61 -25.61 15.30 -7.76
N TRP A 62 -25.60 14.17 -7.06
CA TRP A 62 -24.39 13.41 -6.73
C TRP A 62 -23.51 13.09 -7.94
N LYS A 63 -24.13 12.88 -9.13
CA LYS A 63 -23.42 12.57 -10.37
C LYS A 63 -22.46 13.69 -10.78
N THR A 64 -22.77 14.93 -10.41
CA THR A 64 -21.94 16.11 -10.74
C THR A 64 -20.62 16.18 -9.97
N TYR A 65 -20.45 15.36 -8.93
CA TYR A 65 -19.22 15.25 -8.15
C TYR A 65 -18.22 14.26 -8.77
N PHE A 66 -18.59 13.58 -9.86
CA PHE A 66 -17.76 12.58 -10.52
C PHE A 66 -17.60 12.93 -12.00
N ASP A 67 -16.37 12.85 -12.51
CA ASP A 67 -16.06 13.03 -13.92
C ASP A 67 -16.38 11.76 -14.71
N VAL A 68 -16.29 10.58 -14.08
CA VAL A 68 -16.64 9.28 -14.66
C VAL A 68 -17.39 8.42 -13.65
N ILE A 69 -18.47 7.77 -14.08
CA ILE A 69 -19.27 6.88 -13.24
C ILE A 69 -19.42 5.53 -13.94
N VAL A 70 -18.93 4.47 -13.30
CA VAL A 70 -19.03 3.09 -13.78
C VAL A 70 -19.70 2.22 -12.70
N VAL A 71 -20.84 1.64 -13.05
CA VAL A 71 -21.59 0.66 -12.26
C VAL A 71 -21.38 -0.74 -12.81
N ASP A 72 -21.86 -1.77 -12.12
CA ASP A 72 -21.73 -3.18 -12.53
C ASP A 72 -20.28 -3.58 -12.91
N ALA A 73 -19.29 -3.02 -12.21
CA ALA A 73 -17.88 -3.17 -12.60
C ALA A 73 -17.38 -4.63 -12.56
N ARG A 74 -18.02 -5.49 -11.75
CA ARG A 74 -17.63 -6.90 -11.53
C ARG A 74 -16.17 -7.06 -11.10
N LYS A 75 -15.67 -6.19 -10.21
CA LYS A 75 -14.36 -6.36 -9.56
C LYS A 75 -14.32 -7.72 -8.84
N PRO A 76 -13.23 -8.51 -8.98
CA PRO A 76 -11.92 -8.13 -9.52
C PRO A 76 -11.77 -8.27 -11.05
N LEU A 77 -12.75 -8.83 -11.76
CA LEU A 77 -12.67 -9.07 -13.20
C LEU A 77 -12.37 -7.79 -13.99
N PHE A 78 -12.92 -6.65 -13.53
CA PHE A 78 -12.65 -5.32 -14.06
C PHE A 78 -11.16 -5.01 -14.27
N PHE A 79 -10.30 -5.44 -13.34
CA PHE A 79 -8.86 -5.15 -13.38
C PHE A 79 -8.11 -6.08 -14.34
N ALA A 80 -8.73 -7.21 -14.73
CA ALA A 80 -8.22 -8.15 -15.72
C ALA A 80 -8.83 -7.85 -17.10
N GLU A 81 -9.55 -8.82 -17.69
CA GLU A 81 -10.22 -8.71 -18.99
C GLU A 81 -11.46 -7.80 -18.98
N GLY A 82 -12.11 -7.65 -17.82
CA GLY A 82 -13.34 -6.87 -17.69
C GLY A 82 -14.53 -7.44 -18.45
N THR A 83 -15.47 -6.56 -18.81
CA THR A 83 -16.67 -6.89 -19.58
C THR A 83 -16.94 -5.83 -20.64
N ILE A 84 -17.94 -6.06 -21.50
CA ILE A 84 -18.38 -5.07 -22.49
C ILE A 84 -18.84 -3.80 -21.78
N LEU A 85 -18.32 -2.64 -22.18
CA LEU A 85 -18.76 -1.35 -21.69
C LEU A 85 -20.11 -0.96 -22.32
N ARG A 86 -21.10 -0.64 -21.50
CA ARG A 86 -22.42 -0.18 -21.94
C ARG A 86 -22.77 1.16 -21.30
N GLN A 87 -23.66 1.91 -21.94
CA GLN A 87 -24.20 3.15 -21.38
C GLN A 87 -25.52 2.85 -20.66
N VAL A 88 -25.72 3.45 -19.48
CA VAL A 88 -26.96 3.37 -18.73
C VAL A 88 -27.90 4.49 -19.18
N ASN A 89 -29.18 4.18 -19.41
CA ASN A 89 -30.22 5.19 -19.44
C ASN A 89 -30.57 5.58 -18.00
N THR A 90 -30.21 6.78 -17.58
CA THR A 90 -30.38 7.25 -16.20
C THR A 90 -31.84 7.47 -15.80
N GLU A 91 -32.75 7.61 -16.75
CA GLU A 91 -34.19 7.78 -16.48
C GLU A 91 -34.86 6.45 -16.16
N THR A 92 -34.50 5.38 -16.87
CA THR A 92 -35.11 4.06 -16.71
C THR A 92 -34.26 3.08 -15.91
N GLY A 93 -32.97 3.39 -15.73
CA GLY A 93 -31.96 2.50 -15.17
C GLY A 93 -31.55 1.34 -16.09
N ALA A 94 -32.12 1.23 -17.29
CA ALA A 94 -31.83 0.15 -18.23
C ALA A 94 -30.53 0.41 -19.01
N LEU A 95 -29.86 -0.65 -19.43
CA LEU A 95 -28.70 -0.55 -20.31
C LEU A 95 -29.16 -0.27 -21.74
N LYS A 96 -28.54 0.72 -22.40
CA LYS A 96 -28.74 0.95 -23.83
C LYS A 96 -28.25 -0.28 -24.61
N ILE A 97 -28.94 -0.59 -25.70
CA ILE A 97 -28.59 -1.72 -26.57
C ILE A 97 -27.30 -1.38 -27.33
N GLY A 98 -26.36 -2.32 -27.35
CA GLY A 98 -25.08 -2.19 -28.02
C GLY A 98 -23.89 -1.92 -27.09
N SER A 99 -22.68 -2.05 -27.64
CA SER A 99 -21.44 -1.66 -26.96
C SER A 99 -21.22 -0.16 -27.12
N HIS A 100 -20.77 0.52 -26.07
CA HIS A 100 -20.36 1.91 -26.19
C HIS A 100 -18.96 2.00 -26.81
N MET A 101 -18.89 2.53 -28.04
CA MET A 101 -17.64 2.65 -28.81
C MET A 101 -17.08 4.08 -28.86
N GLY A 102 -17.76 5.05 -28.24
CA GLY A 102 -17.36 6.47 -28.23
C GLY A 102 -16.50 6.86 -27.01
N PRO A 103 -16.02 8.11 -26.96
CA PRO A 103 -15.38 8.67 -25.77
C PRO A 103 -16.38 8.80 -24.61
N LEU A 104 -15.90 8.72 -23.35
CA LEU A 104 -16.77 8.99 -22.21
C LEU A 104 -17.24 10.45 -22.24
N GLN A 105 -18.53 10.64 -22.09
CA GLN A 105 -19.16 11.95 -22.08
C GLN A 105 -19.45 12.37 -20.63
N PRO A 106 -19.17 13.64 -20.26
CA PRO A 106 -19.50 14.15 -18.95
C PRO A 106 -20.99 13.95 -18.62
N GLY A 107 -21.28 13.57 -17.37
CA GLY A 107 -22.65 13.34 -16.88
C GLY A 107 -23.30 12.04 -17.35
N GLN A 108 -22.60 11.21 -18.13
CA GLN A 108 -23.08 9.87 -18.49
C GLN A 108 -22.65 8.82 -17.46
N VAL A 109 -23.46 7.77 -17.36
CA VAL A 109 -23.20 6.62 -16.49
C VAL A 109 -22.96 5.39 -17.35
N TYR A 110 -21.93 4.63 -17.00
CA TYR A 110 -21.49 3.46 -17.73
C TYR A 110 -21.65 2.20 -16.86
N SER A 111 -21.79 1.04 -17.50
CA SER A 111 -21.93 -0.26 -16.85
C SER A 111 -20.92 -1.23 -17.44
N GLY A 112 -20.26 -1.99 -16.57
CA GLY A 112 -19.25 -2.98 -16.95
C GLY A 112 -17.92 -2.33 -17.35
N GLY A 113 -17.35 -2.75 -18.48
CA GLY A 113 -16.06 -2.27 -18.98
C GLY A 113 -14.86 -2.97 -18.33
N SER A 114 -13.68 -2.40 -18.58
CA SER A 114 -12.41 -2.83 -18.02
C SER A 114 -11.58 -1.63 -17.55
N CYS A 115 -10.55 -1.91 -16.74
CA CYS A 115 -9.62 -0.89 -16.27
C CYS A 115 -8.85 -0.23 -17.42
N GLU A 116 -8.55 -0.97 -18.48
CA GLU A 116 -7.87 -0.46 -19.67
C GLU A 116 -8.72 0.59 -20.37
N VAL A 117 -10.00 0.25 -20.61
CA VAL A 117 -10.98 1.16 -21.19
C VAL A 117 -11.10 2.44 -20.34
N LEU A 118 -11.23 2.31 -19.01
CA LEU A 118 -11.29 3.46 -18.10
C LEU A 118 -10.02 4.33 -18.15
N THR A 119 -8.85 3.69 -18.24
CA THR A 119 -7.55 4.36 -18.30
C THR A 119 -7.41 5.20 -19.56
N SER A 120 -7.81 4.65 -20.72
CA SER A 120 -7.81 5.36 -22.01
C SER A 120 -8.65 6.64 -21.99
N PHE A 121 -9.69 6.69 -21.15
CA PHE A 121 -10.57 7.85 -21.05
C PHE A 121 -10.11 8.88 -20.03
N ILE A 122 -9.66 8.45 -18.85
CA ILE A 122 -9.19 9.37 -17.81
C ILE A 122 -7.82 9.97 -18.21
N ASN A 123 -7.06 9.24 -19.03
CA ASN A 123 -5.67 9.52 -19.39
C ASN A 123 -4.76 9.64 -18.15
N ALA A 124 -4.93 8.70 -17.22
CA ALA A 124 -4.14 8.60 -15.99
C ALA A 124 -3.49 7.22 -15.91
N LYS A 125 -2.19 7.17 -15.67
CA LYS A 125 -1.43 5.91 -15.66
C LYS A 125 -1.20 5.47 -14.22
N GLY A 126 -1.26 4.17 -13.94
CA GLY A 126 -0.72 3.53 -12.73
C GLY A 126 -0.70 4.41 -11.47
N LYS A 127 0.45 5.04 -11.22
CA LYS A 127 0.76 5.84 -10.03
C LYS A 127 -0.03 7.16 -9.91
N ASP A 128 -0.65 7.64 -10.98
CA ASP A 128 -1.51 8.83 -11.02
C ASP A 128 -2.88 8.57 -10.38
N VAL A 129 -3.26 7.29 -10.23
CA VAL A 129 -4.55 6.89 -9.69
C VAL A 129 -4.41 6.49 -8.23
N LEU A 130 -5.17 7.14 -7.35
CA LEU A 130 -5.42 6.69 -5.99
C LEU A 130 -6.80 6.06 -5.90
N TYR A 131 -6.85 4.73 -5.80
CA TYR A 131 -8.11 3.99 -5.70
C TYR A 131 -8.49 3.70 -4.25
N ILE A 132 -9.69 4.12 -3.88
CA ILE A 132 -10.24 4.04 -2.52
C ILE A 132 -11.28 2.92 -2.50
N GLY A 133 -11.10 1.93 -1.63
CA GLY A 133 -12.03 0.82 -1.49
C GLY A 133 -11.88 0.10 -0.15
N ASP A 134 -12.84 -0.74 0.18
CA ASP A 134 -12.89 -1.53 1.42
C ASP A 134 -12.54 -3.01 1.18
N HIS A 135 -12.74 -3.51 -0.05
CA HIS A 135 -12.48 -4.90 -0.34
C HIS A 135 -10.98 -5.16 -0.59
N ILE A 136 -10.27 -5.64 0.44
CA ILE A 136 -8.81 -5.88 0.41
C ILE A 136 -8.33 -6.67 -0.82
N PHE A 137 -9.10 -7.66 -1.28
CA PHE A 137 -8.72 -8.46 -2.44
C PHE A 137 -9.15 -7.80 -3.75
N GLY A 138 -10.44 -7.50 -3.88
CA GLY A 138 -11.04 -7.06 -5.14
C GLY A 138 -10.61 -5.66 -5.55
N ASP A 139 -10.45 -4.77 -4.58
CA ASP A 139 -10.18 -3.35 -4.82
C ASP A 139 -8.70 -3.03 -4.67
N ILE A 140 -8.07 -3.50 -3.60
CA ILE A 140 -6.71 -3.10 -3.23
C ILE A 140 -5.66 -4.00 -3.89
N LEU A 141 -5.68 -5.31 -3.60
CA LEU A 141 -4.66 -6.23 -4.09
C LEU A 141 -4.62 -6.28 -5.62
N LYS A 142 -5.78 -6.38 -6.28
CA LYS A 142 -5.86 -6.55 -7.73
C LYS A 142 -5.50 -5.27 -8.49
N SER A 143 -5.96 -4.10 -8.04
CA SER A 143 -5.58 -2.82 -8.66
C SER A 143 -4.08 -2.54 -8.51
N LYS A 144 -3.51 -2.81 -7.32
CA LYS A 144 -2.08 -2.64 -7.06
C LYS A 144 -1.23 -3.57 -7.91
N LYS A 145 -1.52 -4.88 -7.91
CA LYS A 145 -0.68 -5.88 -8.61
C LYS A 145 -0.78 -5.82 -10.12
N ILE A 146 -1.99 -5.63 -10.66
CA ILE A 146 -2.21 -5.75 -12.10
C ILE A 146 -1.97 -4.42 -12.80
N ARG A 147 -2.30 -3.30 -12.15
CA ARG A 147 -2.33 -1.97 -12.80
C ARG A 147 -1.39 -0.95 -12.16
N GLY A 148 -0.74 -1.29 -11.04
CA GLY A 148 0.20 -0.39 -10.35
C GLY A 148 -0.47 0.83 -9.73
N TRP A 149 -1.78 0.78 -9.49
CA TRP A 149 -2.53 1.86 -8.86
C TRP A 149 -2.04 2.13 -7.44
N ARG A 150 -2.09 3.39 -7.01
CA ARG A 150 -1.97 3.73 -5.59
C ARG A 150 -3.26 3.37 -4.88
N THR A 151 -3.17 2.91 -3.65
CA THR A 151 -4.30 2.30 -2.95
C THR A 151 -4.57 2.92 -1.60
N PHE A 152 -5.85 3.17 -1.31
CA PHE A 152 -6.34 3.55 0.00
C PHE A 152 -7.38 2.54 0.47
N LEU A 153 -7.09 1.85 1.57
CA LEU A 153 -8.01 0.89 2.16
C LEU A 153 -8.86 1.54 3.25
N VAL A 154 -10.18 1.49 3.11
CA VAL A 154 -11.13 1.87 4.15
C VAL A 154 -11.39 0.65 5.04
N ILE A 155 -11.20 0.80 6.36
CA ILE A 155 -11.44 -0.26 7.36
C ILE A 155 -12.37 0.29 8.43
N PRO A 156 -13.71 0.21 8.27
CA PRO A 156 -14.66 0.84 9.20
C PRO A 156 -14.50 0.41 10.66
N GLU A 157 -14.11 -0.84 10.90
CA GLU A 157 -13.88 -1.44 12.22
C GLU A 157 -12.71 -0.77 12.96
N LEU A 158 -11.83 -0.08 12.24
CA LEU A 158 -10.61 0.52 12.79
C LEU A 158 -10.91 1.53 13.92
N VAL A 159 -12.07 2.21 13.90
CA VAL A 159 -12.46 3.13 14.98
C VAL A 159 -12.55 2.38 16.32
N GLN A 160 -13.25 1.25 16.32
CA GLN A 160 -13.44 0.43 17.52
C GLN A 160 -12.14 -0.28 17.90
N GLU A 161 -11.40 -0.79 16.92
CA GLU A 161 -10.07 -1.41 17.13
C GLU A 161 -9.11 -0.44 17.81
N LEU A 162 -9.03 0.83 17.37
CA LEU A 162 -8.17 1.84 17.97
C LEU A 162 -8.57 2.18 19.42
N HIS A 163 -9.88 2.22 19.69
CA HIS A 163 -10.39 2.44 21.04
C HIS A 163 -9.96 1.31 21.98
N VAL A 164 -10.22 0.04 21.60
CA VAL A 164 -9.83 -1.12 22.41
C VAL A 164 -8.31 -1.23 22.54
N TRP A 165 -7.56 -0.98 21.45
CA TRP A 165 -6.09 -1.01 21.46
C TRP A 165 -5.49 -0.02 22.46
N THR A 166 -6.07 1.19 22.54
CA THR A 166 -5.64 2.22 23.48
C THR A 166 -6.03 1.86 24.91
N ASP A 167 -7.30 1.51 25.13
CA ASP A 167 -7.85 1.24 26.46
C ASP A 167 -7.27 -0.03 27.10
N LYS A 168 -6.87 -1.01 26.29
CA LYS A 168 -6.35 -2.31 26.75
C LYS A 168 -4.87 -2.51 26.43
N CYS A 169 -4.13 -1.42 26.20
CA CYS A 169 -2.70 -1.44 25.85
C CYS A 169 -1.84 -2.23 26.85
N GLN A 170 -2.25 -2.29 28.13
CA GLN A 170 -1.59 -3.06 29.18
C GLN A 170 -1.42 -4.54 28.86
N PHE A 171 -2.39 -5.18 28.20
CA PHE A 171 -2.28 -6.61 27.85
C PHE A 171 -1.21 -6.84 26.79
N PHE A 172 -1.10 -5.94 25.82
CA PHE A 172 -0.06 -6.03 24.81
C PHE A 172 1.33 -5.76 25.41
N ALA A 173 1.44 -4.80 26.32
CA ALA A 173 2.69 -4.55 27.06
C ALA A 173 3.11 -5.76 27.91
N GLU A 174 2.19 -6.38 28.63
CA GLU A 174 2.44 -7.61 29.40
C GLU A 174 2.88 -8.76 28.47
N LEU A 175 2.21 -8.93 27.33
CA LEU A 175 2.59 -9.94 26.34
C LEU A 175 4.01 -9.72 25.81
N GLN A 176 4.38 -8.47 25.51
CA GLN A 176 5.73 -8.12 25.07
C GLN A 176 6.77 -8.41 26.16
N GLN A 177 6.47 -8.14 27.43
CA GLN A 177 7.35 -8.47 28.55
C GLN A 177 7.56 -9.98 28.69
N LEU A 178 6.49 -10.77 28.53
CA LEU A 178 6.57 -12.23 28.56
C LEU A 178 7.39 -12.79 27.38
N ASP A 179 7.24 -12.23 26.17
CA ASP A 179 8.05 -12.59 25.01
C ASP A 179 9.53 -12.25 25.21
N CYS A 180 9.85 -11.08 25.79
CA CYS A 180 11.22 -10.72 26.16
C CYS A 180 11.80 -11.68 27.20
N LYS A 181 11.05 -11.98 28.27
CA LYS A 181 11.46 -12.93 29.32
C LYS A 181 11.74 -14.32 28.73
N LEU A 182 10.89 -14.77 27.81
CA LEU A 182 11.12 -16.02 27.09
C LEU A 182 12.43 -15.97 26.29
N GLY A 183 12.69 -14.87 25.57
CA GLY A 183 13.95 -14.66 24.86
C GLY A 183 15.19 -14.67 25.77
N GLU A 184 15.11 -14.03 26.94
CA GLU A 184 16.21 -14.00 27.93
C GLU A 184 16.59 -15.40 28.43
N MET A 185 15.60 -16.29 28.63
CA MET A 185 15.85 -17.66 29.06
C MET A 185 16.66 -18.47 28.04
N PHE A 186 16.56 -18.15 26.76
CA PHE A 186 17.31 -18.82 25.68
C PHE A 186 18.57 -18.06 25.23
N LYS A 187 18.76 -16.81 25.67
CA LYS A 187 19.79 -15.90 25.14
C LYS A 187 21.22 -16.45 25.22
N ASN A 188 21.56 -17.13 26.30
CA ASN A 188 22.91 -17.65 26.56
C ASN A 188 23.03 -19.16 26.26
N LEU A 189 22.03 -19.76 25.62
CA LEU A 189 22.08 -21.16 25.22
C LEU A 189 22.71 -21.24 23.83
N ASP A 190 23.72 -22.09 23.70
CA ASP A 190 24.37 -22.39 22.43
C ASP A 190 24.08 -23.85 22.01
N SER A 191 24.70 -24.29 20.92
CA SER A 191 24.54 -25.65 20.40
C SER A 191 25.06 -26.76 21.35
N SER A 192 25.78 -26.39 22.41
CA SER A 192 26.30 -27.33 23.42
C SER A 192 25.33 -27.55 24.58
N ALA A 193 24.29 -26.71 24.70
CA ALA A 193 23.28 -26.81 25.76
C ALA A 193 22.49 -28.12 25.69
N LYS A 194 22.65 -28.98 26.71
CA LYS A 194 21.97 -30.29 26.80
C LYS A 194 20.64 -30.23 27.54
N GLU A 195 20.43 -29.20 28.35
CA GLU A 195 19.21 -29.02 29.15
C GLU A 195 18.39 -27.85 28.61
N LYS A 196 17.08 -28.10 28.46
CA LYS A 196 16.11 -27.09 28.01
C LYS A 196 15.54 -26.34 29.23
N PRO A 197 15.44 -25.00 29.19
CA PRO A 197 14.80 -24.25 30.25
C PRO A 197 13.29 -24.57 30.31
N ASP A 198 12.72 -24.62 31.52
CA ASP A 198 11.28 -24.84 31.69
C ASP A 198 10.50 -23.55 31.43
N ILE A 199 9.70 -23.57 30.37
CA ILE A 199 8.91 -22.42 29.91
C ILE A 199 7.41 -22.58 30.18
N SER A 200 7.00 -23.61 30.93
CA SER A 200 5.58 -23.96 31.12
C SER A 200 4.77 -22.82 31.73
N ASN A 201 5.32 -22.16 32.76
CA ASN A 201 4.67 -21.02 33.43
C ASN A 201 4.56 -19.79 32.52
N VAL A 202 5.63 -19.48 31.76
CA VAL A 202 5.66 -18.34 30.84
C VAL A 202 4.69 -18.58 29.68
N ARG A 203 4.68 -19.78 29.10
CA ARG A 203 3.73 -20.15 28.03
C ARG A 203 2.27 -20.13 28.50
N GLY A 204 2.01 -20.59 29.73
CA GLY A 204 0.68 -20.48 30.35
C GLY A 204 0.24 -19.03 30.46
N SER A 205 1.11 -18.17 30.98
CA SER A 205 0.84 -16.72 31.11
C SER A 205 0.60 -16.06 29.75
N ILE A 206 1.42 -16.36 28.74
CA ILE A 206 1.25 -15.85 27.36
C ILE A 206 -0.12 -16.22 26.82
N ARG A 207 -0.54 -17.48 26.99
CA ARG A 207 -1.86 -17.95 26.52
C ARG A 207 -3.01 -17.23 27.23
N ASP A 208 -2.90 -17.06 28.54
CA ASP A 208 -3.95 -16.43 29.34
C ASP A 208 -4.09 -14.94 29.03
N VAL A 209 -2.97 -14.22 28.86
CA VAL A 209 -2.95 -12.80 28.46
C VAL A 209 -3.45 -12.65 27.02
N THR A 210 -3.02 -13.52 26.09
CA THR A 210 -3.51 -13.53 24.71
C THR A 210 -5.03 -13.69 24.68
N HIS A 211 -5.57 -14.66 25.42
CA HIS A 211 -7.01 -14.88 25.48
C HIS A 211 -7.76 -13.66 26.05
N LYS A 212 -7.27 -13.07 27.16
CA LYS A 212 -7.87 -11.85 27.74
C LYS A 212 -7.85 -10.68 26.76
N MET A 213 -6.74 -10.52 26.04
CA MET A 213 -6.58 -9.46 25.03
C MET A 213 -7.56 -9.64 23.89
N ASP A 214 -7.63 -10.85 23.31
CA ASP A 214 -8.51 -11.14 22.17
C ASP A 214 -9.99 -10.97 22.55
N MET A 215 -10.39 -11.45 23.74
CA MET A 215 -11.76 -11.27 24.25
C MET A 215 -12.17 -9.82 24.44
N ALA A 216 -11.23 -8.88 24.56
CA ALA A 216 -11.55 -7.45 24.65
C ALA A 216 -12.06 -6.86 23.32
N TYR A 217 -11.72 -7.47 22.19
CA TYR A 217 -12.23 -7.08 20.87
C TYR A 217 -13.52 -7.82 20.51
N GLY A 218 -13.65 -9.06 20.97
CA GLY A 218 -14.83 -9.92 20.76
C GLY A 218 -14.43 -11.40 20.73
N MET A 219 -15.40 -12.28 20.47
CA MET A 219 -15.16 -13.74 20.51
C MET A 219 -14.10 -14.22 19.52
N MET A 220 -13.87 -13.49 18.42
CA MET A 220 -12.88 -13.84 17.38
C MET A 220 -11.60 -13.02 17.48
N GLY A 221 -11.44 -12.19 18.52
CA GLY A 221 -10.28 -11.33 18.66
C GLY A 221 -10.30 -10.09 17.75
N SER A 222 -9.13 -9.46 17.63
CA SER A 222 -8.92 -8.31 16.74
C SER A 222 -8.83 -8.76 15.28
N LEU A 223 -9.32 -7.92 14.37
CA LEU A 223 -9.15 -8.06 12.93
C LEU A 223 -7.67 -8.14 12.53
N PHE A 224 -6.78 -7.51 13.29
CA PHE A 224 -5.37 -7.35 12.93
C PHE A 224 -4.44 -8.37 13.59
N ARG A 225 -4.83 -8.98 14.72
CA ARG A 225 -3.95 -9.88 15.47
C ARG A 225 -4.70 -10.80 16.44
N SER A 226 -4.02 -11.88 16.81
CA SER A 226 -4.29 -12.65 18.03
C SER A 226 -3.02 -12.63 18.89
N GLY A 227 -3.08 -11.97 20.05
CA GLY A 227 -1.91 -11.68 20.86
C GLY A 227 -0.80 -10.96 20.07
N SER A 228 0.39 -11.55 20.02
CA SER A 228 1.57 -11.01 19.32
C SER A 228 1.61 -11.36 17.82
N ARG A 229 0.69 -12.20 17.35
CA ARG A 229 0.68 -12.71 15.96
C ARG A 229 -0.29 -11.91 15.10
N GLN A 230 0.23 -11.32 14.02
CA GLN A 230 -0.61 -10.64 13.03
C GLN A 230 -1.49 -11.61 12.25
N THR A 231 -2.69 -11.16 11.89
CA THR A 231 -3.59 -11.92 11.02
C THR A 231 -3.13 -11.88 9.57
N PHE A 232 -3.69 -12.76 8.75
CA PHE A 232 -3.53 -12.70 7.30
C PHE A 232 -4.05 -11.37 6.73
N PHE A 233 -5.17 -10.86 7.24
CA PHE A 233 -5.69 -9.55 6.85
C PHE A 233 -4.66 -8.44 7.11
N SER A 234 -4.10 -8.34 8.32
CA SER A 234 -3.05 -7.36 8.65
C SER A 234 -1.86 -7.45 7.69
N SER A 235 -1.45 -8.66 7.34
CA SER A 235 -0.33 -8.90 6.42
C SER A 235 -0.64 -8.37 5.00
N GLN A 236 -1.89 -8.49 4.55
CA GLN A 236 -2.33 -7.94 3.27
C GLN A 236 -2.44 -6.41 3.30
N VAL A 237 -2.94 -5.83 4.40
CA VAL A 237 -3.01 -4.37 4.57
C VAL A 237 -1.61 -3.75 4.43
N VAL A 238 -0.65 -4.23 5.21
CA VAL A 238 0.74 -3.71 5.20
C VAL A 238 1.40 -3.84 3.83
N ARG A 239 1.07 -4.89 3.07
CA ARG A 239 1.71 -5.19 1.79
C ARG A 239 1.09 -4.45 0.60
N TYR A 240 -0.24 -4.26 0.61
CA TYR A 240 -0.98 -3.85 -0.59
C TYR A 240 -1.69 -2.51 -0.47
N ALA A 241 -1.98 -2.02 0.74
CA ALA A 241 -2.59 -0.72 0.94
C ALA A 241 -1.49 0.33 1.18
N ASP A 242 -1.33 1.29 0.27
CA ASP A 242 -0.36 2.38 0.46
C ASP A 242 -0.77 3.29 1.63
N LEU A 243 -2.08 3.50 1.77
CA LEU A 243 -2.72 4.22 2.86
C LEU A 243 -3.91 3.40 3.37
N TYR A 244 -4.26 3.55 4.65
CA TYR A 244 -5.49 3.00 5.20
C TYR A 244 -6.03 3.90 6.31
N ALA A 245 -7.35 3.92 6.47
CA ALA A 245 -8.00 4.60 7.59
C ALA A 245 -9.41 4.06 7.83
N ALA A 246 -10.04 4.50 8.92
CA ALA A 246 -11.44 4.17 9.20
C ALA A 246 -12.43 4.75 8.17
N THR A 247 -12.08 5.91 7.61
CA THR A 247 -12.87 6.60 6.59
C THR A 247 -11.93 7.37 5.66
N PHE A 248 -12.26 7.43 4.37
CA PHE A 248 -11.53 8.26 3.42
C PHE A 248 -11.77 9.76 3.65
N LEU A 249 -12.83 10.13 4.38
CA LEU A 249 -13.12 11.53 4.72
C LEU A 249 -12.01 12.18 5.55
N ASN A 250 -11.12 11.38 6.15
CA ASN A 250 -9.94 11.89 6.85
C ASN A 250 -9.00 12.71 5.95
N PHE A 251 -9.09 12.59 4.61
CA PHE A 251 -8.38 13.49 3.69
C PHE A 251 -8.71 14.96 3.89
N ILE A 252 -9.84 15.30 4.51
CA ILE A 252 -10.17 16.69 4.86
C ILE A 252 -9.10 17.36 5.74
N TYR A 253 -8.37 16.57 6.53
CA TYR A 253 -7.36 17.06 7.47
C TYR A 253 -5.95 17.17 6.86
N TYR A 254 -5.80 16.87 5.58
CA TYR A 254 -4.51 16.92 4.87
C TYR A 254 -4.61 17.86 3.65
N PRO A 255 -3.58 18.68 3.38
CA PRO A 255 -3.52 19.41 2.12
C PRO A 255 -3.28 18.44 0.95
N PHE A 256 -3.76 18.74 -0.26
CA PHE A 256 -3.51 17.86 -1.42
C PHE A 256 -2.05 17.85 -1.91
N SER A 257 -1.23 18.77 -1.42
CA SER A 257 0.22 18.74 -1.59
C SER A 257 0.96 17.91 -0.52
N TYR A 258 0.22 17.20 0.34
CA TYR A 258 0.82 16.42 1.43
C TYR A 258 1.59 15.21 0.92
N MET A 259 2.79 15.01 1.46
CA MET A 259 3.61 13.84 1.20
C MET A 259 3.50 12.85 2.35
N PHE A 260 2.72 11.78 2.18
CA PHE A 260 2.67 10.68 3.15
C PHE A 260 4.01 9.94 3.18
N ARG A 261 4.57 9.74 4.39
CA ARG A 261 5.87 9.09 4.59
C ARG A 261 5.72 7.85 5.45
N ALA A 262 6.38 6.78 5.04
CA ALA A 262 6.62 5.58 5.83
C ALA A 262 8.13 5.45 6.09
N PRO A 263 8.56 4.88 7.23
CA PRO A 263 9.96 4.57 7.47
C PRO A 263 10.47 3.54 6.45
N ALA A 264 11.76 3.63 6.10
CA ALA A 264 12.39 2.63 5.24
C ALA A 264 12.43 1.27 5.95
N MET A 265 11.99 0.22 5.26
CA MET A 265 12.05 -1.14 5.79
C MET A 265 13.46 -1.69 5.57
N LEU A 266 14.17 -1.96 6.66
CA LEU A 266 15.47 -2.60 6.64
C LEU A 266 15.32 -4.11 6.80
N LEU A 267 16.13 -4.86 6.07
CA LEU A 267 16.34 -6.28 6.30
C LEU A 267 17.10 -6.49 7.62
N PRO A 268 16.97 -7.66 8.26
CA PRO A 268 17.60 -7.89 9.56
C PRO A 268 19.11 -7.61 9.59
N HIS A 269 19.85 -7.95 8.52
CA HIS A 269 21.29 -7.73 8.45
C HIS A 269 21.70 -6.27 8.21
N GLU A 270 20.79 -5.43 7.70
CA GLU A 270 21.02 -3.99 7.52
C GLU A 270 20.85 -3.25 8.84
N SER A 271 20.10 -3.83 9.78
CA SER A 271 19.85 -3.25 11.12
C SER A 271 20.93 -3.60 12.14
N THR A 272 21.71 -4.66 11.91
CA THR A 272 22.74 -5.14 12.86
C THR A 272 24.11 -4.53 12.64
N VAL A 273 24.38 -3.93 11.48
CA VAL A 273 25.66 -3.32 11.14
C VAL A 273 25.53 -1.81 11.24
N ALA A 274 26.08 -1.22 12.31
CA ALA A 274 26.20 0.24 12.37
C ALA A 274 27.09 0.71 11.21
N HIS A 275 26.64 1.71 10.46
CA HIS A 275 27.38 2.27 9.31
C HIS A 275 28.79 2.84 9.67
N GLU A 276 29.14 2.88 10.95
CA GLU A 276 30.44 3.29 11.45
C GLU A 276 31.46 2.13 11.54
N GLN A 277 31.01 0.88 11.55
CA GLN A 277 31.88 -0.29 11.55
C GLN A 277 32.34 -0.60 10.13
N ARG A 278 33.36 0.13 9.66
CA ARG A 278 34.16 -0.36 8.53
C ARG A 278 34.73 -1.71 8.95
N PHE A 279 34.23 -2.78 8.34
CA PHE A 279 34.88 -4.09 8.42
C PHE A 279 36.33 -3.93 7.95
N GLN A 280 37.27 -3.92 8.88
CA GLN A 280 38.68 -4.15 8.58
C GLN A 280 38.81 -5.63 8.22
N GLY A 281 38.48 -5.97 6.98
CA GLY A 281 38.97 -7.20 6.40
C GLY A 281 40.44 -7.03 6.09
N ASP A 282 41.30 -7.83 6.71
CA ASP A 282 42.68 -8.00 6.27
C ASP A 282 42.67 -8.56 4.83
N GLY A 283 42.71 -7.64 3.87
CA GLY A 283 43.16 -7.89 2.51
C GLY A 283 44.65 -7.61 2.40
N PRO A 284 45.38 -8.20 1.43
CA PRO A 284 46.82 -8.10 1.35
C PRO A 284 47.26 -6.64 1.28
N GLN A 285 48.22 -6.26 2.12
CA GLN A 285 48.79 -4.93 2.16
C GLN A 285 49.45 -4.56 0.83
N ASP A 286 48.81 -3.71 0.04
CA ASP A 286 49.51 -2.91 -0.98
C ASP A 286 49.83 -1.53 -0.40
N GLN A 287 51.13 -1.28 -0.25
CA GLN A 287 51.71 -0.09 0.35
C GLN A 287 51.62 1.13 -0.58
N LYS A 288 51.36 2.29 0.05
CA LYS A 288 51.65 3.68 -0.37
C LYS A 288 50.77 4.19 -1.54
N ILE A 289 50.16 5.37 -1.44
CA ILE A 289 50.81 6.69 -1.47
C ILE A 289 49.99 7.71 -0.64
N LYS A 290 50.71 8.52 0.16
CA LYS A 290 50.18 9.70 0.86
C LYS A 290 49.98 10.84 -0.13
N CYS A 291 48.86 11.56 -0.03
CA CYS A 291 48.85 13.00 -0.30
C CYS A 291 47.91 13.71 0.67
N SER A 292 48.44 14.76 1.28
CA SER A 292 47.89 15.57 2.36
C SER A 292 47.12 16.77 1.84
N GLN A 293 46.06 17.16 2.57
CA GLN A 293 45.50 18.51 2.80
C GLN A 293 44.01 18.32 3.17
N SER A 294 43.31 19.06 4.02
CA SER A 294 43.57 20.04 5.08
C SER A 294 42.17 20.38 5.63
N SER A 295 42.00 20.30 6.95
CA SER A 295 40.98 20.95 7.81
C SER A 295 39.73 21.61 7.20
N ALA A 296 38.55 21.19 7.68
CA ALA A 296 37.52 22.12 8.19
C ALA A 296 36.53 21.39 9.11
N THR A 297 36.46 21.83 10.37
CA THR A 297 35.33 21.63 11.31
C THR A 297 34.53 22.95 11.35
N PRO A 298 33.22 22.97 11.67
CA PRO A 298 32.74 22.84 13.07
C PRO A 298 31.45 21.99 13.22
N ALA A 299 31.33 21.12 14.22
CA ALA A 299 30.87 21.36 15.60
C ALA A 299 29.37 21.71 15.73
N THR A 300 28.57 20.72 16.16
CA THR A 300 27.24 20.90 16.75
C THR A 300 27.15 20.14 18.08
N ALA A 301 26.44 20.78 18.99
CA ALA A 301 26.38 20.58 20.43
C ALA A 301 26.13 19.15 20.96
N SER A 302 26.80 18.93 22.08
CA SER A 302 26.68 17.85 23.06
C SER A 302 25.31 17.79 23.75
N SER A 303 24.84 16.56 24.03
CA SER A 303 24.14 16.28 25.29
C SER A 303 24.57 14.91 25.83
N THR A 304 24.84 14.90 27.13
CA THR A 304 25.57 13.93 27.95
C THR A 304 24.63 13.08 28.81
N VAL A 305 24.88 11.76 28.94
CA VAL A 305 24.67 10.95 30.16
C VAL A 305 25.65 9.73 30.11
N PRO A 306 26.26 9.28 31.24
CA PRO A 306 27.60 8.67 31.24
C PRO A 306 27.63 7.13 31.19
N SER A 307 28.65 6.60 30.52
CA SER A 307 29.00 5.17 30.54
C SER A 307 30.04 4.89 31.62
N SER A 308 29.69 3.98 32.53
CA SER A 308 30.54 3.39 33.55
C SER A 308 31.59 2.45 32.92
N LYS A 309 32.85 2.64 33.30
CA LYS A 309 34.03 1.86 32.87
C LYS A 309 33.87 0.35 33.11
N PRO A 310 34.32 -0.54 32.21
CA PRO A 310 34.65 -1.89 32.58
C PRO A 310 36.12 -2.03 32.99
N VAL A 311 36.30 -2.87 34.00
CA VAL A 311 37.51 -3.27 34.69
C VAL A 311 38.39 -4.15 33.80
N THR A 312 39.69 -3.91 33.85
CA THR A 312 40.73 -4.77 33.28
C THR A 312 40.79 -6.08 34.05
N THR A 313 40.61 -7.22 33.39
CA THR A 313 41.01 -8.53 33.94
C THR A 313 41.74 -9.34 32.89
N GLN A 314 42.81 -9.96 33.37
CA GLN A 314 43.90 -10.56 32.62
C GLN A 314 43.48 -11.79 31.82
N LYS A 315 44.21 -12.01 30.72
CA LYS A 315 44.23 -13.23 29.92
C LYS A 315 44.73 -14.40 30.77
N ASP A 316 44.03 -15.52 30.68
CA ASP A 316 44.64 -16.85 30.75
C ASP A 316 44.07 -17.71 29.60
N HIS A 317 44.99 -18.38 28.91
CA HIS A 317 44.78 -19.24 27.75
C HIS A 317 44.21 -20.61 28.16
N GLU A 318 43.32 -21.18 27.36
CA GLU A 318 43.48 -22.48 26.66
C GLU A 318 42.11 -23.05 26.22
N GLY A 319 42.01 -23.43 24.94
CA GLY A 319 40.83 -24.08 24.36
C GLY A 319 40.37 -23.49 23.04
N ASP A 320 41.27 -23.33 22.08
CA ASP A 320 40.96 -22.84 20.73
C ASP A 320 40.37 -23.96 19.87
N THR A 321 39.05 -23.96 19.72
CA THR A 321 38.38 -24.49 18.53
C THR A 321 37.56 -23.36 17.91
N SER A 322 38.24 -22.31 17.47
CA SER A 322 37.72 -21.39 16.46
C SER A 322 37.46 -22.18 15.17
N SER A 323 36.24 -22.68 14.99
CA SER A 323 35.76 -23.05 13.66
C SER A 323 35.57 -21.76 12.86
N THR A 324 36.67 -21.25 12.31
CA THR A 324 36.68 -20.06 11.46
C THR A 324 35.98 -20.45 10.17
N VAL A 325 34.67 -20.28 10.10
CA VAL A 325 33.93 -20.38 8.85
C VAL A 325 34.51 -19.31 7.93
N LEU A 326 35.28 -19.74 6.93
CA LEU A 326 35.85 -18.88 5.91
C LEU A 326 34.69 -18.26 5.12
N HIS A 327 34.24 -17.08 5.54
CA HIS A 327 33.35 -16.25 4.75
C HIS A 327 34.16 -15.67 3.59
N THR A 328 34.26 -16.43 2.50
CA THR A 328 34.78 -15.92 1.23
C THR A 328 33.86 -14.81 0.75
N ARG A 329 34.31 -13.56 0.88
CA ARG A 329 33.60 -12.43 0.28
C ARG A 329 33.75 -12.51 -1.23
N PRO A 330 32.66 -12.57 -2.00
CA PRO A 330 32.77 -12.40 -3.45
C PRO A 330 33.36 -11.03 -3.76
N SER A 331 34.17 -10.94 -4.82
CA SER A 331 34.70 -9.66 -5.27
C SER A 331 33.55 -8.76 -5.71
N THR A 332 33.61 -7.47 -5.34
CA THR A 332 32.64 -6.50 -5.83
C THR A 332 32.69 -6.47 -7.36
N PRO A 333 31.57 -6.73 -8.07
CA PRO A 333 31.53 -6.67 -9.52
C PRO A 333 32.03 -5.30 -10.01
N ARG A 334 32.99 -5.31 -10.94
CA ARG A 334 33.54 -4.07 -11.55
C ARG A 334 32.89 -3.72 -12.88
N THR A 335 32.04 -4.61 -13.37
CA THR A 335 31.27 -4.46 -14.59
C THR A 335 29.80 -4.59 -14.24
N VAL A 336 28.97 -3.79 -14.90
CA VAL A 336 27.52 -3.90 -14.81
C VAL A 336 27.13 -5.27 -15.38
N THR A 337 26.70 -6.18 -14.52
CA THR A 337 26.25 -7.53 -14.91
C THR A 337 24.75 -7.60 -15.19
N HIS A 338 24.03 -6.49 -14.98
CA HIS A 338 22.61 -6.34 -15.18
C HIS A 338 22.40 -5.20 -16.18
N THR A 339 22.14 -5.53 -17.45
CA THR A 339 21.43 -4.59 -18.33
C THR A 339 20.12 -4.28 -17.64
N HIS A 340 19.77 -3.00 -17.45
CA HIS A 340 18.42 -2.66 -17.03
C HIS A 340 17.47 -3.43 -17.94
N ASP A 341 16.66 -4.34 -17.37
CA ASP A 341 15.47 -4.77 -18.09
C ASP A 341 14.74 -3.46 -18.32
N GLU A 342 14.72 -3.01 -19.58
CA GLU A 342 13.78 -2.01 -20.05
C GLU A 342 12.41 -2.63 -19.73
N ASP A 343 11.87 -2.29 -18.56
CA ASP A 343 10.52 -2.65 -18.15
C ASP A 343 9.57 -2.13 -19.25
N TYR A 344 9.24 -3.02 -20.19
CA TYR A 344 8.15 -2.93 -21.16
C TYR A 344 7.94 -1.56 -21.81
N SER A 345 8.90 -1.13 -22.64
CA SER A 345 8.64 -0.23 -23.76
C SER A 345 8.45 -1.04 -25.05
N GLU A 346 7.32 -1.75 -25.17
CA GLU A 346 6.81 -2.04 -26.52
C GLU A 346 6.24 -0.73 -27.07
N GLU A 347 7.13 0.10 -27.62
CA GLU A 347 6.76 1.06 -28.65
C GLU A 347 6.32 0.27 -29.88
N GLU A 348 5.02 0.20 -30.14
CA GLU A 348 4.52 -0.17 -31.46
C GLU A 348 5.00 0.89 -32.47
N SER A 349 6.03 0.54 -33.23
CA SER A 349 6.37 1.22 -34.46
C SER A 349 5.25 0.98 -35.49
N GLU A 350 4.49 2.03 -35.81
CA GLU A 350 3.51 1.99 -36.91
C GLU A 350 4.15 1.63 -38.26
N PRO A 351 3.55 0.75 -39.07
CA PRO A 351 3.94 0.59 -40.45
C PRO A 351 3.35 1.75 -41.30
N ASN A 352 4.27 2.61 -41.74
CA ASN A 352 4.06 3.69 -42.68
C ASN A 352 3.47 3.17 -44.01
N TYR A 353 2.15 3.25 -44.17
CA TYR A 353 1.49 3.11 -45.47
C TYR A 353 1.77 4.35 -46.31
N LYS A 354 2.90 4.33 -47.05
CA LYS A 354 3.08 5.22 -48.19
C LYS A 354 2.33 4.65 -49.39
N SER A 355 1.27 5.37 -49.75
CA SER A 355 0.63 5.36 -51.06
C SER A 355 1.67 5.59 -52.17
N ASN A 356 1.88 4.59 -53.03
CA ASN A 356 2.42 4.82 -54.37
C ASN A 356 1.25 4.64 -55.36
N ALA A 357 0.69 5.77 -55.77
CA ALA A 357 -0.06 5.87 -57.00
C ALA A 357 0.88 6.43 -58.09
N GLU A 358 0.73 5.88 -59.29
CA GLU A 358 1.23 6.37 -60.59
C GLU A 358 2.73 6.17 -60.89
N GLU A 359 3.03 5.21 -61.77
CA GLU A 359 3.37 5.57 -63.14
C GLU A 359 3.12 4.40 -64.10
N ASP A 360 2.27 4.70 -65.07
CA ASP A 360 1.96 3.97 -66.28
C ASP A 360 3.19 3.95 -67.21
N ASN A 361 3.62 2.75 -67.62
CA ASN A 361 4.34 2.60 -68.89
C ASN A 361 4.31 1.15 -69.38
N GLY A 362 3.41 0.89 -70.32
CA GLY A 362 3.83 0.39 -71.63
C GLY A 362 4.39 -1.04 -71.73
N SER A 363 3.51 -1.91 -72.26
CA SER A 363 3.77 -2.73 -73.45
C SER A 363 4.14 -4.22 -73.30
N SER A 364 3.27 -5.02 -73.93
CA SER A 364 3.55 -6.25 -74.69
C SER A 364 3.41 -7.63 -74.00
N LYS A 365 2.24 -8.24 -74.31
CA LYS A 365 1.96 -9.68 -74.62
C LYS A 365 3.12 -10.42 -75.31
N PRO A 366 3.14 -11.78 -75.44
CA PRO A 366 2.02 -12.75 -75.51
C PRO A 366 2.23 -13.99 -74.59
N LEU A 367 1.39 -15.03 -74.47
CA LEU A 367 0.36 -15.64 -75.33
C LEU A 367 -0.65 -16.36 -74.41
#